data_AF-A0A3N5LAL9-F1
#
_entry.id   AF-A0A3N5LAL9-F1
#
_cell.length_a   1.000
_cell.length_b   1.000
_cell.length_c   1.000
_cell.angle_alpha   90.00
_cell.angle_beta   90.00
_cell.angle_gamma   90.00
#
_symmetry.space_group_name_H-M   'P 1'
#
loop_
_entity.id
_entity.type
_entity.pdbx_description
1 polymer ?
#
loop_
_entity_poly.entity_id
_entity_poly.type
_entity_poly.pdbx_seq_one_letter_code
_entity_poly.pdbx_strand_id
1 'polypeptide(L)'
;KRVAGVLAHDMETGRIIEVRGRVVVNAAGVWSDDIESLAGERSPQVTASKGIHVVVPRDRIRADAGLITKTEKSVLFVIPFHDHWLIGTTDTPWTLGKAHPAASRADIEYLLGHLNSLLREPLGPGDITGVFAGLRPLVTGEAESTAKLSREHSITRPAPGLVSIAGGKYTTYRVMAEDVVNEATSHFAEPPPPTRTRDIPLHGAIGWQQSGSGPHAGHLRRRHGSDTAHIEALIAEEPVLGEPVVPDAPYLRAEVVWAATHEAALHLDDVLTRRTRISIEVPDRGIAAAPVVADLMAPVLGWDPATVARELEHYRARVAAERDSQEMPDDRTADAARMGAPDVRTAGNRRPSAGGE
;
A
#
# COMPACT_ATOMS: atom_id res chain seq x y z
N LYS A 1 -7.06 25.12 -24.53
CA LYS A 1 -7.42 23.68 -24.43
C LYS A 1 -7.75 23.38 -22.96
N ARG A 2 -8.75 22.50 -22.69
CA ARG A 2 -9.21 22.17 -21.33
C ARG A 2 -9.22 20.64 -21.18
N VAL A 3 -8.78 20.15 -20.03
CA VAL A 3 -8.92 18.74 -19.63
C VAL A 3 -10.39 18.47 -19.28
N ALA A 4 -10.99 17.48 -19.94
CA ALA A 4 -12.42 17.15 -19.82
C ALA A 4 -12.67 15.69 -19.38
N GLY A 5 -11.60 14.97 -19.01
CA GLY A 5 -11.67 13.54 -18.73
C GLY A 5 -10.30 12.88 -18.82
N VAL A 6 -10.31 11.56 -18.73
CA VAL A 6 -9.14 10.68 -18.84
C VAL A 6 -9.44 9.52 -19.77
N LEU A 7 -8.40 9.02 -20.44
CA LEU A 7 -8.40 7.70 -21.05
C LEU A 7 -7.71 6.76 -20.07
N ALA A 8 -8.46 5.82 -19.50
CA ALA A 8 -7.96 4.84 -18.55
C ALA A 8 -7.70 3.51 -19.26
N HIS A 9 -6.55 2.89 -18.97
CA HIS A 9 -6.24 1.54 -19.43
C HIS A 9 -6.61 0.56 -18.31
N ASP A 10 -7.58 -0.32 -18.57
CA ASP A 10 -7.95 -1.41 -17.68
C ASP A 10 -6.85 -2.48 -17.76
N MET A 11 -6.10 -2.63 -16.66
CA MET A 11 -4.96 -3.55 -16.59
C MET A 11 -5.37 -5.03 -16.55
N GLU A 12 -6.63 -5.34 -16.22
CA GLU A 12 -7.14 -6.71 -16.17
C GLU A 12 -7.59 -7.19 -17.55
N THR A 13 -8.17 -6.29 -18.36
CA THR A 13 -8.75 -6.66 -19.67
C THR A 13 -8.03 -6.06 -20.87
N GLY A 14 -7.09 -5.13 -20.67
CA GLY A 14 -6.41 -4.39 -21.72
C GLY A 14 -7.28 -3.35 -22.44
N ARG A 15 -8.53 -3.14 -21.99
CA ARG A 15 -9.45 -2.18 -22.62
C ARG A 15 -9.08 -0.75 -22.28
N ILE A 16 -9.29 0.16 -23.22
CA ILE A 16 -9.20 1.59 -22.98
C ILE A 16 -10.62 2.13 -22.76
N ILE A 17 -10.81 2.86 -21.65
CA ILE A 17 -12.09 3.42 -21.23
C ILE A 17 -11.95 4.95 -21.21
N GLU A 18 -12.87 5.65 -21.89
CA GLU A 18 -12.97 7.10 -21.79
C GLU A 18 -13.89 7.49 -20.62
N VAL A 19 -13.35 8.25 -19.67
CA VAL A 19 -14.10 8.78 -18.53
C VAL A 19 -14.13 10.29 -18.63
N ARG A 20 -15.33 10.87 -18.76
CA ARG A 20 -15.52 12.32 -18.84
C ARG A 20 -15.88 12.91 -17.48
N GLY A 21 -15.36 14.10 -17.20
CA GLY A 21 -15.60 14.83 -15.96
C GLY A 21 -15.55 16.34 -16.16
N ARG A 22 -16.30 17.09 -15.35
CA ARG A 22 -16.25 18.57 -15.37
C ARG A 22 -14.88 19.09 -14.94
N VAL A 23 -14.24 18.36 -14.02
CA VAL A 23 -12.90 18.60 -13.46
C VAL A 23 -12.25 17.24 -13.22
N VAL A 24 -10.95 17.14 -13.48
CA VAL A 24 -10.11 15.99 -13.14
C VAL A 24 -9.24 16.38 -11.95
N VAL A 25 -9.22 15.55 -10.91
CA VAL A 25 -8.33 15.71 -9.75
C VAL A 25 -7.19 14.69 -9.87
N ASN A 26 -5.96 15.17 -9.95
CA ASN A 26 -4.75 14.36 -9.83
C ASN A 26 -4.35 14.24 -8.35
N ALA A 27 -4.49 13.03 -7.81
CA ALA A 27 -4.08 12.68 -6.44
C ALA A 27 -3.11 11.48 -6.47
N ALA A 28 -2.22 11.45 -7.46
CA ALA A 28 -1.36 10.31 -7.76
C ALA A 28 -0.08 10.26 -6.90
N GLY A 29 0.02 11.00 -5.80
CA GLY A 29 1.15 10.92 -4.86
C GLY A 29 2.50 11.16 -5.54
N VAL A 30 3.41 10.18 -5.49
CA VAL A 30 4.74 10.26 -6.13
C VAL A 30 4.71 10.27 -7.67
N TRP A 31 3.55 9.97 -8.26
CA TRP A 31 3.29 10.04 -9.70
C TRP A 31 2.61 11.34 -10.13
N SER A 32 2.47 12.32 -9.24
CA SER A 32 1.73 13.56 -9.56
C SER A 32 2.30 14.25 -10.80
N ASP A 33 3.62 14.43 -10.87
CA ASP A 33 4.29 15.06 -12.02
C ASP A 33 4.15 14.25 -13.32
N ASP A 34 4.12 12.91 -13.25
CA ASP A 34 3.90 12.05 -14.42
C ASP A 34 2.51 12.30 -15.01
N ILE A 35 1.48 12.41 -14.16
CA ILE A 35 0.11 12.70 -14.59
C ILE A 35 -0.04 14.13 -15.12
N GLU A 36 0.62 15.10 -14.48
CA GLU A 36 0.59 16.50 -14.95
C GLU A 36 1.20 16.64 -16.34
N SER A 37 2.28 15.90 -16.60
CA SER A 37 3.00 15.90 -17.88
C SER A 37 2.12 15.40 -19.05
N LEU A 38 1.12 14.55 -18.79
CA LEU A 38 0.12 14.14 -19.80
C LEU A 38 -0.77 15.30 -20.28
N ALA A 39 -0.90 16.36 -19.46
CA ALA A 39 -1.66 17.57 -19.81
C ALA A 39 -0.80 18.67 -20.46
N GLY A 40 0.53 18.52 -20.48
CA GLY A 40 1.50 19.45 -21.08
C GLY A 40 2.85 19.47 -20.34
N GLU A 41 3.90 20.03 -20.94
CA GLU A 41 5.23 20.09 -20.33
C GLU A 41 5.29 21.06 -19.14
N ARG A 42 5.81 20.58 -17.99
CA ARG A 42 6.07 21.39 -16.78
C ARG A 42 7.30 20.87 -16.03
N SER A 43 7.91 21.76 -15.24
CA SER A 43 8.98 21.40 -14.30
C SER A 43 8.43 20.54 -13.16
N PRO A 44 9.17 19.50 -12.70
CA PRO A 44 8.76 18.66 -11.58
C PRO A 44 8.58 19.45 -10.29
N GLN A 45 7.52 19.18 -9.55
CA GLN A 45 7.24 19.79 -8.25
C GLN A 45 7.28 18.78 -7.10
N VAL A 46 7.44 17.48 -7.43
CA VAL A 46 7.45 16.40 -6.46
C VAL A 46 8.74 15.61 -6.56
N THR A 47 9.50 15.56 -5.47
CA THR A 47 10.62 14.63 -5.31
C THR A 47 10.20 13.45 -4.45
N ALA A 48 10.77 12.26 -4.70
CA ALA A 48 10.51 11.08 -3.89
C ALA A 48 11.62 10.87 -2.88
N SER A 49 11.24 10.55 -1.63
CA SER A 49 12.17 10.01 -0.64
C SER A 49 11.72 8.63 -0.19
N LYS A 50 12.62 7.65 -0.21
CA LYS A 50 12.36 6.29 0.26
C LYS A 50 12.49 6.23 1.78
N GLY A 51 11.54 5.54 2.40
CA GLY A 51 11.64 5.08 3.78
C GLY A 51 11.30 3.60 3.87
N ILE A 52 12.10 2.85 4.62
CA ILE A 52 11.84 1.43 4.91
C ILE A 52 11.44 1.21 6.37
N HIS A 53 10.75 0.11 6.62
CA HIS A 53 10.55 -0.43 7.96
C HIS A 53 10.90 -1.91 7.98
N VAL A 54 11.36 -2.37 9.13
CA VAL A 54 11.51 -3.79 9.46
C VAL A 54 10.51 -4.19 10.55
N VAL A 55 10.10 -5.45 10.51
CA VAL A 55 9.14 -6.08 11.42
C VAL A 55 9.83 -7.27 12.07
N VAL A 56 9.81 -7.34 13.39
CA VAL A 56 10.40 -8.45 14.17
C VAL A 56 9.36 -9.01 15.13
N PRO A 57 9.43 -10.28 15.55
CA PRO A 57 8.50 -10.85 16.52
C PRO A 57 8.50 -10.10 17.86
N ARG A 58 7.36 -10.08 18.57
CA ARG A 58 7.19 -9.30 19.82
C ARG A 58 8.21 -9.66 20.90
N ASP A 59 8.63 -10.91 20.95
CA ASP A 59 9.54 -11.47 21.95
C ASP A 59 11.00 -11.01 21.79
N ARG A 60 11.37 -10.48 20.61
CA ARG A 60 12.72 -9.99 20.31
C ARG A 60 13.11 -8.73 21.09
N ILE A 61 12.12 -7.91 21.47
CA ILE A 61 12.36 -6.68 22.25
C ILE A 61 11.50 -6.74 23.51
N ARG A 62 12.19 -6.85 24.65
CA ARG A 62 11.59 -6.85 26.00
C ARG A 62 11.24 -5.42 26.44
N ALA A 63 10.16 -4.88 25.88
CA ALA A 63 9.60 -3.59 26.26
C ALA A 63 8.06 -3.60 26.18
N ASP A 64 7.40 -2.81 27.02
CA ASP A 64 5.93 -2.68 27.04
C ASP A 64 5.44 -1.47 26.24
N ALA A 65 6.28 -0.45 26.09
CA ALA A 65 5.98 0.79 25.39
C ALA A 65 6.85 0.96 24.14
N GLY A 66 6.34 1.75 23.18
CA GLY A 66 7.12 2.15 22.03
C GLY A 66 8.20 3.18 22.36
N LEU A 67 9.23 3.22 21.52
CA LEU A 67 10.34 4.15 21.62
C LEU A 67 10.39 5.04 20.39
N ILE A 68 10.74 6.31 20.58
CA ILE A 68 11.02 7.27 19.52
C ILE A 68 12.36 7.92 19.84
N THR A 69 13.32 7.82 18.93
CA THR A 69 14.64 8.45 19.07
C THR A 69 15.04 9.16 17.79
N LYS A 70 15.97 10.11 17.89
CA LYS A 70 16.56 10.78 16.72
C LYS A 70 17.70 9.96 16.17
N THR A 71 17.85 9.95 14.86
CA THR A 71 19.06 9.54 14.17
C THR A 71 19.77 10.79 13.61
N GLU A 72 20.89 10.62 12.93
CA GLU A 72 21.60 11.76 12.30
C GLU A 72 20.77 12.40 11.18
N LYS A 73 19.88 11.61 10.56
CA LYS A 73 19.11 12.02 9.37
C LYS A 73 17.61 12.14 9.62
N SER A 74 17.05 11.46 10.62
CA SER A 74 15.61 11.34 10.80
C SER A 74 15.22 10.94 12.23
N VAL A 75 14.05 10.31 12.38
CA VAL A 75 13.53 9.74 13.62
C VAL A 75 13.35 8.24 13.45
N LEU A 76 13.83 7.46 14.42
CA LEU A 76 13.58 6.03 14.55
C LEU A 76 12.45 5.82 15.55
N PHE A 77 11.41 5.14 15.07
CA PHE A 77 10.27 4.62 15.79
C PHE A 77 10.45 3.12 15.99
N VAL A 78 10.17 2.65 17.20
CA VAL A 78 10.07 1.24 17.58
C VAL A 78 8.70 1.09 18.23
N ILE A 79 7.71 0.62 17.47
CA ILE A 79 6.30 0.69 17.85
C ILE A 79 5.77 -0.73 18.10
N PRO A 80 5.11 -1.00 19.23
CA PRO A 80 4.39 -2.25 19.44
C PRO A 80 3.33 -2.39 18.34
N PHE A 81 3.38 -3.50 17.61
CA PHE A 81 2.57 -3.72 16.43
C PHE A 81 1.96 -5.12 16.49
N HIS A 82 0.86 -5.24 17.25
CA HIS A 82 0.26 -6.54 17.61
C HIS A 82 1.32 -7.49 18.20
N ASP A 83 1.47 -8.68 17.60
CA ASP A 83 2.44 -9.70 18.00
C ASP A 83 3.85 -9.46 17.42
N HIS A 84 4.12 -8.22 16.98
CA HIS A 84 5.38 -7.79 16.39
C HIS A 84 5.82 -6.43 16.93
N TRP A 85 7.02 -6.04 16.52
CA TRP A 85 7.52 -4.67 16.58
C TRP A 85 7.68 -4.13 15.17
N LEU A 86 7.18 -2.92 14.94
CA LEU A 86 7.42 -2.16 13.72
C LEU A 86 8.53 -1.14 13.96
N ILE A 87 9.60 -1.24 13.16
CA ILE A 87 10.85 -0.49 13.38
C ILE A 87 11.19 0.27 12.11
N GLY A 88 11.34 1.59 12.21
CA GLY A 88 11.68 2.42 11.07
C GLY A 88 11.71 3.90 11.46
N THR A 89 12.16 4.82 10.62
CA THR A 89 12.32 4.66 9.19
C THR A 89 13.67 5.20 8.72
N THR A 90 14.06 4.80 7.51
CA THR A 90 15.08 5.52 6.74
C THR A 90 14.47 6.75 6.03
N ASP A 91 15.34 7.60 5.50
CA ASP A 91 14.99 8.73 4.65
C ASP A 91 16.11 8.93 3.61
N THR A 92 15.93 8.36 2.42
CA THR A 92 16.91 8.41 1.33
C THR A 92 16.30 8.97 0.04
N PRO A 93 16.95 9.94 -0.65
CA PRO A 93 16.47 10.43 -1.93
C PRO A 93 16.28 9.30 -2.94
N TRP A 94 15.17 9.31 -3.68
CA TRP A 94 14.81 8.25 -4.61
C TRP A 94 14.58 8.76 -6.03
N THR A 95 15.33 8.21 -6.99
CA THR A 95 15.25 8.56 -8.42
C THR A 95 15.07 7.34 -9.33
N LEU A 96 14.79 6.17 -8.75
CA LEU A 96 14.63 4.89 -9.45
C LEU A 96 13.13 4.56 -9.65
N GLY A 97 12.80 3.28 -9.85
CA GLY A 97 11.42 2.82 -10.07
C GLY A 97 10.48 3.22 -8.93
N LYS A 98 9.31 3.80 -9.26
CA LYS A 98 8.33 4.26 -8.26
C LYS A 98 7.36 3.17 -7.79
N ALA A 99 7.08 2.19 -8.64
CA ALA A 99 6.05 1.17 -8.38
C ALA A 99 6.46 0.16 -7.30
N HIS A 100 7.73 -0.23 -7.29
CA HIS A 100 8.27 -1.26 -6.41
C HIS A 100 9.58 -0.80 -5.76
N PRO A 101 9.57 0.27 -4.94
CA PRO A 101 10.78 0.73 -4.28
C PRO A 101 11.37 -0.40 -3.42
N ALA A 102 12.68 -0.58 -3.51
CA ALA A 102 13.36 -1.69 -2.86
C ALA A 102 14.08 -1.26 -1.57
N ALA A 103 14.01 -2.12 -0.55
CA ALA A 103 14.89 -2.05 0.60
C ALA A 103 16.21 -2.76 0.28
N SER A 104 17.33 -2.10 0.55
CA SER A 104 18.68 -2.65 0.39
C SER A 104 19.23 -3.16 1.72
N ARG A 105 20.34 -3.92 1.67
CA ARG A 105 21.08 -4.34 2.86
C ARG A 105 21.55 -3.14 3.67
N ALA A 106 22.03 -2.09 3.01
CA ALA A 106 22.50 -0.87 3.68
C ALA A 106 21.38 -0.18 4.48
N ASP A 107 20.13 -0.20 3.99
CA ASP A 107 19.00 0.35 4.74
C ASP A 107 18.72 -0.47 6.02
N ILE A 108 18.77 -1.79 5.91
CA ILE A 108 18.51 -2.72 7.02
C ILE A 108 19.62 -2.59 8.07
N GLU A 109 20.88 -2.61 7.65
CA GLU A 109 22.04 -2.43 8.51
C GLU A 109 22.00 -1.07 9.22
N TYR A 110 21.58 -0.01 8.53
CA TYR A 110 21.38 1.32 9.13
C TYR A 110 20.34 1.27 10.26
N LEU A 111 19.16 0.68 10.02
CA LEU A 111 18.11 0.58 11.04
C LEU A 111 18.55 -0.28 12.23
N LEU A 112 19.12 -1.46 11.97
CA LEU A 112 19.60 -2.36 13.01
C LEU A 112 20.74 -1.74 13.81
N GLY A 113 21.65 -1.00 13.18
CA GLY A 113 22.74 -0.29 13.85
C GLY A 113 22.21 0.71 14.88
N HIS A 114 21.24 1.55 14.49
CA HIS A 114 20.61 2.48 15.43
C HIS A 114 19.83 1.77 16.53
N LEU A 115 19.03 0.76 16.17
CA LEU A 115 18.25 -0.01 17.14
C LEU A 115 19.15 -0.68 18.18
N ASN A 116 20.22 -1.34 17.74
CA ASN A 116 21.12 -2.11 18.61
C ASN A 116 21.95 -1.22 19.54
N SER A 117 22.06 0.09 19.27
CA SER A 117 22.62 1.04 20.23
C SER A 117 21.74 1.23 21.48
N LEU A 118 20.46 0.87 21.40
CA LEU A 118 19.44 1.04 22.44
C LEU A 118 19.09 -0.27 23.14
N LEU A 119 19.31 -1.41 22.47
CA LEU A 119 18.97 -2.73 22.98
C LEU A 119 20.11 -3.34 23.78
N ARG A 120 19.75 -4.04 24.86
CA ARG A 120 20.70 -4.87 25.62
C ARG A 120 21.07 -6.14 24.84
N GLU A 121 20.08 -6.76 24.20
CA GLU A 121 20.23 -7.94 23.35
C GLU A 121 20.12 -7.47 21.90
N PRO A 122 21.22 -7.43 21.12
CA PRO A 122 21.18 -6.92 19.76
C PRO A 122 20.46 -7.88 18.82
N LEU A 123 19.78 -7.34 17.82
CA LEU A 123 19.10 -8.08 16.76
C LEU A 123 19.95 -8.15 15.50
N GLY A 124 19.85 -9.27 14.78
CA GLY A 124 20.45 -9.45 13.45
C GLY A 124 19.39 -9.51 12.34
N PRO A 125 19.83 -9.55 11.07
CA PRO A 125 18.91 -9.74 9.94
C PRO A 125 18.03 -10.98 10.06
N GLY A 126 18.53 -12.04 10.69
CA GLY A 126 17.78 -13.28 10.93
C GLY A 126 16.59 -13.14 11.90
N ASP A 127 16.52 -12.06 12.68
CA ASP A 127 15.37 -11.76 13.55
C ASP A 127 14.23 -11.05 12.81
N ILE A 128 14.45 -10.64 11.56
CA ILE A 128 13.48 -9.89 10.75
C ILE A 128 12.44 -10.83 10.15
N THR A 129 11.21 -10.70 10.64
CA THR A 129 10.03 -11.32 10.01
C THR A 129 9.60 -10.54 8.80
N GLY A 130 9.72 -9.20 8.77
CA GLY A 130 9.29 -8.39 7.64
C GLY A 130 9.98 -7.11 7.26
N VAL A 131 9.90 -6.75 5.97
CA VAL A 131 10.48 -5.52 5.43
C VAL A 131 9.50 -4.94 4.41
N PHE A 132 9.28 -3.64 4.47
CA PHE A 132 8.58 -2.94 3.39
C PHE A 132 9.19 -1.55 3.19
N ALA A 133 9.10 -1.06 1.95
CA ALA A 133 9.56 0.24 1.53
C ALA A 133 8.41 1.05 0.94
N GLY A 134 8.45 2.36 1.13
CA GLY A 134 7.49 3.29 0.53
C GLY A 134 8.17 4.60 0.15
N LEU A 135 7.56 5.31 -0.79
CA LEU A 135 8.04 6.61 -1.26
C LEU A 135 7.15 7.74 -0.73
N ARG A 136 7.79 8.77 -0.17
CA ARG A 136 7.16 10.01 0.28
C ARG A 136 7.17 11.03 -0.87
N PRO A 137 6.01 11.57 -1.29
CA PRO A 137 5.98 12.68 -2.23
C PRO A 137 6.31 13.98 -1.50
N LEU A 138 7.48 14.54 -1.73
CA LEU A 138 7.94 15.79 -1.13
C LEU A 138 7.76 16.94 -2.13
N VAL A 139 7.01 17.97 -1.75
CA VAL A 139 6.81 19.16 -2.59
C VAL A 139 8.07 20.03 -2.52
N THR A 140 8.61 20.41 -3.68
CA THR A 140 9.72 21.37 -3.76
C THR A 140 9.18 22.80 -3.62
N GLY A 141 9.79 23.59 -2.74
CA GLY A 141 9.27 24.89 -2.28
C GLY A 141 9.33 26.06 -3.26
N GLU A 142 9.59 25.84 -4.55
CA GLU A 142 9.75 26.91 -5.54
C GLU A 142 8.86 26.66 -6.76
N ALA A 143 7.61 27.09 -6.68
CA ALA A 143 6.77 27.28 -7.85
C ALA A 143 6.22 28.71 -7.85
N GLU A 144 6.80 29.56 -8.70
CA GLU A 144 6.26 30.86 -9.10
C GLU A 144 4.91 30.70 -9.84
N SER A 145 3.85 30.23 -9.17
CA SER A 145 2.47 30.43 -9.65
C SER A 145 1.48 30.09 -8.55
N THR A 146 0.67 31.06 -8.09
CA THR A 146 -0.69 30.95 -7.50
C THR A 146 -1.04 29.80 -6.54
N ALA A 147 -0.09 28.98 -6.09
CA ALA A 147 -0.31 27.81 -5.28
C ALA A 147 -0.61 28.27 -3.86
N LYS A 148 -1.77 27.86 -3.33
CA LYS A 148 -2.01 27.92 -1.90
C LYS A 148 -1.15 26.82 -1.27
N LEU A 149 0.10 27.12 -0.96
CA LEU A 149 0.91 26.25 -0.12
C LEU A 149 0.31 26.28 1.29
N SER A 150 -0.31 25.18 1.69
CA SER A 150 -0.35 24.87 3.12
C SER A 150 1.04 24.37 3.52
N ARG A 151 1.40 24.47 4.81
CA ARG A 151 2.69 23.96 5.31
C ARG A 151 2.87 22.44 5.15
N GLU A 152 1.86 21.70 4.67
CA GLU A 152 1.90 20.23 4.60
C GLU A 152 1.64 19.66 3.20
N HIS A 153 0.78 20.27 2.39
CA HIS A 153 0.44 19.83 1.04
C HIS A 153 0.26 21.02 0.08
N SER A 154 0.44 20.77 -1.22
CA SER A 154 0.31 21.74 -2.31
C SER A 154 -0.86 21.38 -3.22
N ILE A 155 -1.65 22.40 -3.58
CA ILE A 155 -2.71 22.28 -4.59
C ILE A 155 -2.40 23.22 -5.74
N THR A 156 -2.38 22.68 -6.95
CA THR A 156 -2.05 23.41 -8.18
C THR A 156 -3.11 23.21 -9.25
N ARG A 157 -3.08 24.07 -10.27
CA ARG A 157 -3.91 23.96 -11.48
C ARG A 157 -3.01 23.89 -12.70
N PRO A 158 -2.51 22.69 -13.06
CA PRO A 158 -1.52 22.55 -14.12
C PRO A 158 -2.07 22.99 -15.49
N ALA A 159 -3.37 22.75 -15.72
CA ALA A 159 -4.09 23.12 -16.93
C ALA A 159 -5.58 23.41 -16.62
N PRO A 160 -6.30 24.14 -17.50
CA PRO A 160 -7.74 24.31 -17.34
C PRO A 160 -8.45 22.96 -17.23
N GLY A 161 -9.26 22.76 -16.19
CA GLY A 161 -10.00 21.51 -15.94
C GLY A 161 -9.22 20.43 -15.17
N LEU A 162 -7.94 20.67 -14.83
CA LEU A 162 -7.11 19.78 -14.02
C LEU A 162 -6.71 20.48 -12.70
N VAL A 163 -6.96 19.82 -11.58
CA VAL A 163 -6.48 20.22 -10.25
C VAL A 163 -5.59 19.11 -9.74
N SER A 164 -4.44 19.45 -9.18
CA SER A 164 -3.47 18.48 -8.67
C SER A 164 -3.22 18.72 -7.19
N ILE A 165 -3.05 17.64 -6.43
CA ILE A 165 -2.66 17.68 -5.02
C ILE A 165 -1.44 16.79 -4.80
N ALA A 166 -0.41 17.37 -4.17
CA ALA A 166 0.84 16.68 -3.84
C ALA A 166 1.28 16.98 -2.41
N GLY A 167 2.10 16.08 -1.86
CA GLY A 167 2.55 16.16 -0.46
C GLY A 167 1.51 15.66 0.54
N GLY A 168 1.60 16.20 1.76
CA GLY A 168 0.72 15.86 2.87
C GLY A 168 1.13 14.61 3.64
N LYS A 169 0.29 14.24 4.61
CA LYS A 169 0.49 13.07 5.47
C LYS A 169 -0.81 12.28 5.54
N TYR A 170 -0.69 10.99 5.81
CA TYR A 170 -1.85 10.16 6.08
C TYR A 170 -2.72 10.74 7.21
N THR A 171 -2.14 11.34 8.24
CA THR A 171 -2.89 11.96 9.35
C THR A 171 -3.74 13.17 8.93
N THR A 172 -3.42 13.84 7.83
CA THR A 172 -4.13 15.04 7.36
C THR A 172 -4.94 14.82 6.09
N TYR A 173 -5.08 13.56 5.65
CA TYR A 173 -5.76 13.18 4.39
C TYR A 173 -7.17 13.77 4.25
N ARG A 174 -7.95 13.83 5.34
CA ARG A 174 -9.34 14.34 5.31
C ARG A 174 -9.38 15.85 5.01
N VAL A 175 -8.49 16.62 5.65
CA VAL A 175 -8.40 18.07 5.42
C VAL A 175 -7.89 18.34 4.00
N MET A 176 -6.87 17.59 3.57
CA MET A 176 -6.37 17.63 2.19
C MET A 176 -7.47 17.36 1.15
N ALA A 177 -8.31 16.34 1.39
CA ALA A 177 -9.42 16.00 0.52
C ALA A 177 -10.49 17.12 0.47
N GLU A 178 -10.78 17.73 1.61
CA GLU A 178 -11.66 18.90 1.70
C GLU A 178 -11.11 20.08 0.90
N ASP A 179 -9.82 20.41 1.06
CA ASP A 179 -9.16 21.52 0.38
C ASP A 179 -9.14 21.32 -1.15
N VAL A 180 -8.79 20.13 -1.63
CA VAL A 180 -8.73 19.85 -3.09
C VAL A 180 -10.11 19.82 -3.72
N VAL A 181 -11.15 19.35 -3.02
CA VAL A 181 -12.53 19.37 -3.53
C VAL A 181 -13.06 20.81 -3.58
N ASN A 182 -12.79 21.61 -2.55
CA ASN A 182 -13.14 23.04 -2.55
C ASN A 182 -12.47 23.78 -3.70
N GLU A 183 -11.19 23.52 -3.95
CA GLU A 183 -10.48 24.11 -5.09
C GLU A 183 -11.06 23.58 -6.41
N ALA A 184 -11.24 22.27 -6.57
CA ALA A 184 -11.80 21.67 -7.79
C ALA A 184 -13.18 22.25 -8.18
N THR A 185 -13.98 22.64 -7.20
CA THR A 185 -15.35 23.11 -7.40
C THR A 185 -15.52 24.64 -7.32
N SER A 186 -14.47 25.40 -7.04
CA SER A 186 -14.54 26.86 -6.81
C SER A 186 -15.09 27.70 -7.97
N HIS A 187 -15.02 27.16 -9.21
CA HIS A 187 -15.52 27.81 -10.42
C HIS A 187 -16.91 27.33 -10.85
N PHE A 188 -17.55 26.45 -10.08
CA PHE A 188 -18.89 25.99 -10.41
C PHE A 188 -19.89 27.11 -10.17
N ALA A 189 -20.86 27.28 -11.08
CA ALA A 189 -21.90 28.29 -10.94
C ALA A 189 -22.74 28.06 -9.67
N GLU A 190 -22.95 26.79 -9.31
CA GLU A 190 -23.54 26.36 -8.05
C GLU A 190 -22.47 25.62 -7.25
N PRO A 191 -22.02 26.17 -6.10
CA PRO A 191 -21.04 25.49 -5.26
C PRO A 191 -21.66 24.24 -4.61
N PRO A 192 -20.87 23.20 -4.33
CA PRO A 192 -21.35 22.05 -3.59
C PRO A 192 -21.75 22.45 -2.16
N PRO A 193 -22.62 21.66 -1.49
CA PRO A 193 -22.93 21.89 -0.08
C PRO A 193 -21.65 21.78 0.77
N PRO A 194 -21.62 22.42 1.97
CA PRO A 194 -20.50 22.28 2.89
C PRO A 194 -20.16 20.82 3.19
N THR A 195 -18.87 20.52 3.30
CA THR A 195 -18.43 19.16 3.61
C THR A 195 -18.96 18.68 4.96
N ARG A 196 -19.26 17.39 5.05
CA ARG A 196 -19.67 16.71 6.28
C ARG A 196 -18.67 15.64 6.69
N THR A 197 -17.52 15.55 6.01
CA THR A 197 -16.56 14.45 6.20
C THR A 197 -15.92 14.39 7.59
N ARG A 198 -16.01 15.46 8.39
CA ARG A 198 -15.62 15.44 9.80
C ARG A 198 -16.49 14.50 10.64
N ASP A 199 -17.77 14.40 10.30
CA ASP A 199 -18.77 13.72 11.11
C ASP A 199 -19.29 12.43 10.45
N ILE A 200 -18.83 12.11 9.23
CA ILE A 200 -19.17 10.87 8.54
C ILE A 200 -18.24 9.75 9.03
N PRO A 201 -18.74 8.71 9.71
CA PRO A 201 -17.95 7.55 10.07
C PRO A 201 -17.47 6.82 8.81
N LEU A 202 -16.25 6.29 8.84
CA LEU A 202 -15.77 5.39 7.80
C LEU A 202 -16.56 4.07 7.81
N HIS A 203 -16.52 3.34 6.70
CA HIS A 203 -17.01 1.97 6.62
C HIS A 203 -16.39 1.11 7.74
N GLY A 204 -17.16 0.20 8.32
CA GLY A 204 -16.74 -0.57 9.50
C GLY A 204 -16.93 0.13 10.85
N ALA A 205 -17.15 1.44 10.91
CA ALA A 205 -17.16 2.15 12.21
C ALA A 205 -18.50 2.08 12.97
N ILE A 206 -19.63 2.06 12.27
CA ILE A 206 -20.96 2.14 12.89
C ILE A 206 -21.33 0.78 13.51
N GLY A 207 -21.63 0.76 14.80
CA GLY A 207 -21.98 -0.48 15.50
C GLY A 207 -20.77 -1.36 15.85
N TRP A 208 -19.54 -0.83 15.74
CA TRP A 208 -18.30 -1.55 15.99
C TRP A 208 -18.27 -2.29 17.34
N GLN A 209 -18.71 -1.62 18.42
CA GLN A 209 -18.70 -2.21 19.77
C GLN A 209 -19.67 -3.39 19.92
N GLN A 210 -20.73 -3.44 19.11
CA GLN A 210 -21.75 -4.48 19.16
C GLN A 210 -21.52 -5.59 18.11
N SER A 211 -20.55 -5.42 17.20
CA SER A 211 -20.36 -6.36 16.10
C SER A 211 -19.61 -7.62 16.52
N GLY A 212 -20.16 -8.78 16.18
CA GLY A 212 -19.54 -10.08 16.41
C GLY A 212 -19.64 -10.58 17.86
N SER A 213 -19.88 -11.88 18.01
CA SER A 213 -19.93 -12.55 19.31
C SER A 213 -19.27 -13.92 19.31
N GLY A 214 -18.78 -14.36 18.15
CA GLY A 214 -18.12 -15.64 17.99
C GLY A 214 -16.69 -15.68 18.55
N PRO A 215 -16.03 -16.85 18.44
CA PRO A 215 -14.67 -17.06 18.97
C PRO A 215 -13.63 -16.13 18.33
N HIS A 216 -13.89 -15.64 17.11
CA HIS A 216 -12.97 -14.76 16.36
C HIS A 216 -13.31 -13.28 16.46
N ALA A 217 -14.39 -12.91 17.17
CA ALA A 217 -14.95 -11.56 17.15
C ALA A 217 -13.94 -10.47 17.54
N GLY A 218 -13.01 -10.77 18.46
CA GLY A 218 -11.98 -9.83 18.89
C GLY A 218 -10.99 -9.45 17.78
N HIS A 219 -10.55 -10.42 16.98
CA HIS A 219 -9.66 -10.19 15.85
C HIS A 219 -10.42 -9.49 14.72
N LEU A 220 -11.56 -10.06 14.31
CA LEU A 220 -12.35 -9.55 13.20
C LEU A 220 -12.83 -8.11 13.47
N ARG A 221 -13.31 -7.76 14.67
CA ARG A 221 -13.69 -6.37 15.00
C ARG A 221 -12.56 -5.38 14.84
N ARG A 222 -11.33 -5.76 15.18
CA ARG A 222 -10.18 -4.85 15.07
C ARG A 222 -9.82 -4.55 13.62
N ARG A 223 -10.14 -5.47 12.70
CA ARG A 223 -9.77 -5.36 11.28
C ARG A 223 -10.92 -4.86 10.40
N HIS A 224 -12.11 -5.44 10.59
CA HIS A 224 -13.28 -5.31 9.72
C HIS A 224 -14.41 -4.53 10.35
N GLY A 225 -14.27 -4.13 11.62
CA GLY A 225 -15.25 -3.27 12.27
C GLY A 225 -16.63 -3.92 12.32
N SER A 226 -17.65 -3.20 11.83
CA SER A 226 -19.03 -3.64 11.75
C SER A 226 -19.25 -4.87 10.87
N ASP A 227 -18.38 -5.11 9.88
CA ASP A 227 -18.50 -6.25 8.96
C ASP A 227 -18.14 -7.58 9.59
N THR A 228 -17.64 -7.58 10.84
CA THR A 228 -17.38 -8.79 11.63
C THR A 228 -18.58 -9.73 11.63
N ALA A 229 -19.80 -9.23 11.81
CA ALA A 229 -21.00 -10.07 11.84
C ALA A 229 -21.25 -10.79 10.50
N HIS A 230 -20.94 -10.16 9.37
CA HIS A 230 -21.07 -10.76 8.04
C HIS A 230 -19.99 -11.83 7.81
N ILE A 231 -18.76 -11.58 8.26
CA ILE A 231 -17.67 -12.56 8.17
C ILE A 231 -17.95 -13.76 9.09
N GLU A 232 -18.48 -13.55 10.29
CA GLU A 232 -18.91 -14.64 11.18
C GLU A 232 -20.07 -15.45 10.58
N ALA A 233 -20.97 -14.81 9.80
CA ALA A 233 -22.01 -15.53 9.08
C ALA A 233 -21.43 -16.45 7.99
N LEU A 234 -20.40 -16.01 7.24
CA LEU A 234 -19.67 -16.89 6.31
C LEU A 234 -19.06 -18.11 7.02
N ILE A 235 -18.49 -17.91 8.21
CA ILE A 235 -17.94 -19.00 9.02
C ILE A 235 -19.05 -19.93 9.53
N ALA A 236 -20.22 -19.40 9.88
CA ALA A 236 -21.34 -20.21 10.32
C ALA A 236 -21.90 -21.10 9.19
N GLU A 237 -21.91 -20.59 7.95
CA GLU A 237 -22.31 -21.35 6.76
C GLU A 237 -21.27 -22.39 6.36
N GLU A 238 -19.99 -22.03 6.41
CA GLU A 238 -18.86 -22.91 6.08
C GLU A 238 -17.82 -22.91 7.21
N PRO A 239 -17.94 -23.80 8.22
CA PRO A 239 -17.08 -23.80 9.41
C PRO A 239 -15.57 -23.84 9.15
N VAL A 240 -15.14 -24.45 8.05
CA VAL A 240 -13.73 -24.48 7.63
C VAL A 240 -13.16 -23.08 7.36
N LEU A 241 -14.00 -22.09 7.03
CA LEU A 241 -13.57 -20.71 6.84
C LEU A 241 -13.13 -20.03 8.14
N GLY A 242 -13.49 -20.59 9.30
CA GLY A 242 -13.00 -20.15 10.61
C GLY A 242 -11.58 -20.63 10.93
N GLU A 243 -10.98 -21.48 10.10
CA GLU A 243 -9.59 -21.92 10.26
C GLU A 243 -8.60 -20.82 9.82
N PRO A 244 -7.41 -20.77 10.43
CA PRO A 244 -6.38 -19.84 10.00
C PRO A 244 -5.84 -20.22 8.61
N VAL A 245 -5.43 -19.21 7.83
CA VAL A 245 -4.75 -19.40 6.53
C VAL A 245 -3.34 -19.94 6.72
N VAL A 246 -2.66 -19.46 7.77
CA VAL A 246 -1.30 -19.88 8.15
C VAL A 246 -1.32 -20.32 9.62
N PRO A 247 -0.70 -21.45 9.98
CA PRO A 247 -0.51 -21.81 11.38
C PRO A 247 0.07 -20.64 12.18
N ASP A 248 -0.46 -20.40 13.37
CA ASP A 248 -0.01 -19.37 14.31
C ASP A 248 -0.21 -17.90 13.88
N ALA A 249 -0.79 -17.63 12.70
CA ALA A 249 -1.20 -16.29 12.30
C ALA A 249 -2.72 -16.09 12.54
N PRO A 250 -3.17 -14.87 12.91
CA PRO A 250 -4.57 -14.64 13.27
C PRO A 250 -5.51 -14.57 12.04
N TYR A 251 -4.97 -14.63 10.83
CA TYR A 251 -5.72 -14.44 9.58
C TYR A 251 -6.56 -15.64 9.22
N LEU A 252 -7.87 -15.45 9.10
CA LEU A 252 -8.82 -16.52 8.82
C LEU A 252 -9.06 -16.70 7.32
N ARG A 253 -9.41 -17.93 6.92
CA ARG A 253 -9.82 -18.22 5.54
C ARG A 253 -11.04 -17.39 5.11
N ALA A 254 -11.96 -17.10 6.02
CA ALA A 254 -13.10 -16.22 5.76
C ALA A 254 -12.69 -14.80 5.33
N GLU A 255 -11.58 -14.26 5.84
CA GLU A 255 -11.08 -12.94 5.45
C GLU A 255 -10.60 -12.92 3.99
N VAL A 256 -10.12 -14.06 3.46
CA VAL A 256 -9.72 -14.19 2.05
C VAL A 256 -10.94 -14.11 1.13
N VAL A 257 -11.99 -14.86 1.46
CA VAL A 257 -13.25 -14.85 0.71
C VAL A 257 -13.89 -13.46 0.78
N TRP A 258 -13.91 -12.85 1.97
CA TRP A 258 -14.41 -11.48 2.16
C TRP A 258 -13.64 -10.46 1.32
N ALA A 259 -12.30 -10.55 1.31
CA ALA A 259 -11.46 -9.67 0.53
C ALA A 259 -11.77 -9.73 -0.98
N ALA A 260 -11.97 -10.93 -1.52
CA ALA A 260 -12.27 -11.13 -2.94
C ALA A 260 -13.68 -10.67 -3.32
N THR A 261 -14.66 -10.84 -2.43
CA THR A 261 -16.08 -10.53 -2.69
C THR A 261 -16.46 -9.07 -2.40
N HIS A 262 -15.91 -8.47 -1.34
CA HIS A 262 -16.37 -7.18 -0.81
C HIS A 262 -15.29 -6.10 -0.81
N GLU A 263 -14.01 -6.46 -0.84
CA GLU A 263 -12.89 -5.50 -0.73
C GLU A 263 -12.10 -5.33 -2.03
N ALA A 264 -12.63 -5.83 -3.15
CA ALA A 264 -12.03 -5.74 -4.48
C ALA A 264 -10.60 -6.30 -4.57
N ALA A 265 -10.31 -7.39 -3.85
CA ALA A 265 -9.08 -8.14 -4.07
C ALA A 265 -9.17 -8.95 -5.37
N LEU A 266 -8.27 -8.69 -6.31
CA LEU A 266 -8.25 -9.31 -7.65
C LEU A 266 -7.04 -10.21 -7.88
N HIS A 267 -6.01 -10.15 -7.01
CA HIS A 267 -4.80 -10.96 -7.09
C HIS A 267 -4.36 -11.42 -5.70
N LEU A 268 -3.50 -12.44 -5.64
CA LEU A 268 -2.92 -12.91 -4.37
C LEU A 268 -2.22 -11.78 -3.59
N ASP A 269 -1.55 -10.87 -4.30
CA ASP A 269 -0.92 -9.69 -3.73
C ASP A 269 -1.90 -8.80 -2.95
N ASP A 270 -3.16 -8.68 -3.40
CA ASP A 270 -4.16 -7.86 -2.69
C ASP A 270 -4.47 -8.45 -1.32
N VAL A 271 -4.62 -9.77 -1.25
CA VAL A 271 -4.92 -10.44 0.02
C VAL A 271 -3.70 -10.51 0.92
N LEU A 272 -2.58 -11.05 0.43
CA LEU A 272 -1.42 -11.39 1.25
C LEU A 272 -0.66 -10.15 1.75
N THR A 273 -0.69 -9.04 1.00
CA THR A 273 0.10 -7.84 1.34
C THR A 273 -0.72 -6.61 1.73
N ARG A 274 -2.04 -6.56 1.45
CA ARG A 274 -2.88 -5.37 1.69
C ARG A 274 -4.09 -5.64 2.59
N ARG A 275 -4.91 -6.65 2.26
CA ARG A 275 -6.12 -6.99 3.05
C ARG A 275 -5.79 -7.80 4.29
N THR A 276 -4.70 -8.56 4.25
CA THR A 276 -4.01 -9.14 5.40
C THR A 276 -2.62 -8.52 5.53
N ARG A 277 -1.83 -8.96 6.52
CA ARG A 277 -0.41 -8.56 6.66
C ARG A 277 0.51 -9.78 6.66
N ILE A 278 0.06 -10.90 6.09
CA ILE A 278 0.80 -12.17 6.05
C ILE A 278 2.20 -11.97 5.47
N SER A 279 2.34 -11.12 4.44
CA SER A 279 3.64 -10.89 3.79
C SER A 279 4.71 -10.28 4.70
N ILE A 280 4.32 -9.60 5.79
CA ILE A 280 5.26 -8.95 6.73
C ILE A 280 5.21 -9.53 8.15
N GLU A 281 4.19 -10.31 8.50
CA GLU A 281 4.00 -10.92 9.84
C GLU A 281 4.32 -12.42 9.87
N VAL A 282 4.60 -13.06 8.73
CA VAL A 282 4.99 -14.48 8.66
C VAL A 282 6.40 -14.62 8.07
N PRO A 283 7.30 -15.45 8.66
CA PRO A 283 8.69 -15.54 8.24
C PRO A 283 8.92 -15.89 6.77
N ASP A 284 8.04 -16.67 6.15
CA ASP A 284 8.15 -17.11 4.76
C ASP A 284 7.51 -16.13 3.75
N ARG A 285 7.03 -14.96 4.20
CA ARG A 285 6.27 -13.99 3.39
C ARG A 285 4.92 -14.51 2.90
N GLY A 286 4.36 -15.57 3.47
CA GLY A 286 3.11 -16.16 2.99
C GLY A 286 3.27 -17.06 1.76
N ILE A 287 4.47 -17.57 1.49
CA ILE A 287 4.70 -18.54 0.40
C ILE A 287 3.89 -19.82 0.62
N ALA A 288 3.84 -20.31 1.86
CA ALA A 288 3.01 -21.44 2.26
C ALA A 288 1.51 -21.08 2.30
N ALA A 289 1.18 -19.81 2.52
CA ALA A 289 -0.19 -19.31 2.53
C ALA A 289 -0.79 -19.20 1.12
N ALA A 290 0.04 -18.86 0.13
CA ALA A 290 -0.40 -18.51 -1.21
C ALA A 290 -1.28 -19.58 -1.91
N PRO A 291 -0.96 -20.90 -1.85
CA PRO A 291 -1.84 -21.94 -2.38
C PRO A 291 -3.22 -21.95 -1.72
N VAL A 292 -3.29 -21.84 -0.39
CA VAL A 292 -4.57 -21.81 0.35
C VAL A 292 -5.39 -20.59 -0.03
N VAL A 293 -4.74 -19.43 -0.16
CA VAL A 293 -5.40 -18.19 -0.61
C VAL A 293 -5.90 -18.34 -2.04
N ALA A 294 -5.12 -18.93 -2.94
CA ALA A 294 -5.52 -19.16 -4.33
C ALA A 294 -6.73 -20.09 -4.43
N ASP A 295 -6.76 -21.18 -3.66
CA ASP A 295 -7.88 -22.12 -3.62
C ASP A 295 -9.19 -21.47 -3.15
N LEU A 296 -9.10 -20.48 -2.26
CA LEU A 296 -10.25 -19.72 -1.76
C LEU A 296 -10.69 -18.61 -2.74
N MET A 297 -9.75 -17.94 -3.40
CA MET A 297 -10.04 -16.85 -4.35
C MET A 297 -10.55 -17.37 -5.70
N ALA A 298 -10.02 -18.51 -6.17
CA ALA A 298 -10.33 -19.05 -7.48
C ALA A 298 -11.83 -19.23 -7.77
N PRO A 299 -12.64 -19.88 -6.89
CA PRO A 299 -14.07 -20.02 -7.14
C PRO A 299 -14.82 -18.68 -7.12
N VAL A 300 -14.37 -17.72 -6.31
CA VAL A 300 -14.98 -16.39 -6.20
C VAL A 300 -14.75 -15.57 -7.47
N LEU A 301 -13.52 -15.57 -7.97
CA LEU A 301 -13.11 -14.75 -9.12
C LEU A 301 -13.24 -15.50 -10.46
N GLY A 302 -13.64 -16.77 -10.43
CA GLY A 302 -13.75 -17.61 -11.62
C GLY A 302 -12.39 -17.94 -12.26
N TRP A 303 -11.33 -18.06 -11.47
CA TRP A 303 -10.01 -18.40 -11.98
C TRP A 303 -9.95 -19.84 -12.48
N ASP A 304 -9.36 -20.02 -13.65
CA ASP A 304 -8.99 -21.33 -14.17
C ASP A 304 -7.65 -21.79 -13.57
N PRO A 305 -7.28 -23.08 -13.71
CA PRO A 305 -6.02 -23.60 -13.18
C PRO A 305 -4.78 -22.87 -13.72
N ALA A 306 -4.84 -22.34 -14.95
CA ALA A 306 -3.74 -21.58 -15.54
C ALA A 306 -3.56 -20.22 -14.85
N THR A 307 -4.65 -19.55 -14.49
CA THR A 307 -4.64 -18.30 -13.72
C THR A 307 -4.13 -18.54 -12.30
N VAL A 308 -4.57 -19.61 -11.64
CA VAL A 308 -4.05 -20.00 -10.31
C VAL A 308 -2.53 -20.22 -10.38
N ALA A 309 -2.05 -20.98 -11.37
CA ALA A 309 -0.62 -21.23 -11.55
C ALA A 309 0.17 -19.92 -11.75
N ARG A 310 -0.33 -19.02 -12.60
CA ARG A 310 0.27 -17.71 -12.89
C ARG A 310 0.32 -16.82 -11.64
N GLU A 311 -0.76 -16.74 -10.88
CA GLU A 311 -0.82 -15.99 -9.62
C GLU A 311 0.22 -16.49 -8.61
N LEU A 312 0.32 -17.82 -8.44
CA LEU A 312 1.30 -18.43 -7.54
C LEU A 312 2.74 -18.20 -8.00
N GLU A 313 3.00 -18.28 -9.31
CA GLU A 313 4.32 -17.97 -9.89
C GLU A 313 4.69 -16.51 -9.63
N HIS A 314 3.78 -15.58 -9.91
CA HIS A 314 4.00 -14.15 -9.67
C HIS A 314 4.27 -13.85 -8.20
N TYR A 315 3.48 -14.41 -7.28
CA TYR A 315 3.68 -14.17 -5.85
C TYR A 315 5.04 -14.70 -5.37
N ARG A 316 5.44 -15.90 -5.82
CA ARG A 316 6.76 -16.48 -5.51
C ARG A 316 7.89 -15.62 -6.06
N ALA A 317 7.79 -15.20 -7.32
CA ALA A 317 8.79 -14.33 -7.94
C ALA A 317 8.91 -12.99 -7.21
N ARG A 318 7.77 -12.38 -6.83
CA ARG A 318 7.73 -11.16 -6.02
C ARG A 318 8.50 -11.33 -4.70
N VAL A 319 8.20 -12.37 -3.95
CA VAL A 319 8.85 -12.65 -2.65
C VAL A 319 10.34 -12.93 -2.82
N ALA A 320 10.73 -13.68 -3.84
CA ALA A 320 12.14 -13.93 -4.14
C ALA A 320 12.88 -12.62 -4.44
N ALA A 321 12.34 -11.80 -5.36
CA ALA A 321 12.93 -10.51 -5.71
C ALA A 321 12.98 -9.52 -4.53
N GLU A 322 11.98 -9.54 -3.65
CA GLU A 322 11.97 -8.76 -2.40
C GLU A 322 13.08 -9.21 -1.43
N ARG A 323 13.33 -10.52 -1.29
CA ARG A 323 14.43 -11.03 -0.44
C ARG A 323 15.79 -10.74 -1.06
N ASP A 324 15.94 -10.97 -2.36
CA ASP A 324 17.19 -10.72 -3.07
C ASP A 324 17.59 -9.25 -2.98
N SER A 325 16.62 -8.32 -3.07
CA SER A 325 16.92 -6.89 -2.93
C SER A 325 17.50 -6.54 -1.55
N GLN A 326 17.09 -7.24 -0.49
CA GLN A 326 17.55 -7.01 0.88
C GLN A 326 18.98 -7.50 1.12
N GLU A 327 19.52 -8.33 0.22
CA GLU A 327 20.93 -8.77 0.23
C GLU A 327 21.83 -7.86 -0.61
N MET A 328 21.23 -7.03 -1.48
CA MET A 328 21.97 -6.12 -2.34
C MET A 328 22.57 -4.95 -1.53
N PRO A 329 23.81 -4.53 -1.82
CA PRO A 329 24.53 -3.56 -0.99
C PRO A 329 23.95 -2.14 -1.05
N ASP A 330 23.24 -1.77 -2.12
CA ASP A 330 22.77 -0.40 -2.33
C ASP A 330 21.42 -0.34 -3.07
N ASP A 331 20.83 0.85 -3.10
CA ASP A 331 19.52 1.11 -3.69
C ASP A 331 19.43 0.76 -5.18
N ARG A 332 20.51 0.94 -5.95
CA ARG A 332 20.51 0.67 -7.40
C ARG A 332 20.46 -0.82 -7.67
N THR A 333 21.30 -1.58 -6.98
CA THR A 333 21.36 -3.03 -7.10
C THR A 333 20.11 -3.69 -6.51
N ALA A 334 19.58 -3.15 -5.40
CA ALA A 334 18.31 -3.59 -4.82
C ALA A 334 17.11 -3.35 -5.74
N ASP A 335 17.00 -2.17 -6.36
CA ASP A 335 15.94 -1.86 -7.33
C ASP A 335 16.02 -2.79 -8.54
N ALA A 336 17.22 -3.03 -9.08
CA ALA A 336 17.42 -3.96 -10.19
C ALA A 336 16.98 -5.39 -9.85
N ALA A 337 17.32 -5.89 -8.66
CA ALA A 337 16.86 -7.20 -8.18
C ALA A 337 15.33 -7.22 -8.05
N ARG A 338 14.73 -6.17 -7.48
CA ARG A 338 13.29 -6.06 -7.27
C ARG A 338 12.50 -6.05 -8.58
N MET A 339 13.03 -5.38 -9.60
CA MET A 339 12.46 -5.30 -10.96
C MET A 339 12.54 -6.60 -11.75
N GLY A 340 13.32 -7.59 -11.28
CA GLY A 340 13.35 -8.93 -11.87
C GLY A 340 12.02 -9.70 -11.75
N ALA A 341 11.16 -9.33 -10.80
CA ALA A 341 9.82 -9.89 -10.68
C ALA A 341 8.80 -9.02 -11.45
N PRO A 342 8.07 -9.58 -12.43
CA PRO A 342 7.06 -8.83 -13.16
C PRO A 342 5.86 -8.50 -12.26
N ASP A 343 5.28 -7.32 -12.46
CA ASP A 343 4.03 -6.93 -11.78
C ASP A 343 2.87 -7.74 -12.35
N VAL A 344 2.10 -8.38 -11.47
CA VAL A 344 0.96 -9.25 -11.82
C VAL A 344 -0.03 -8.56 -12.77
N ARG A 345 -0.20 -7.23 -12.64
CA ARG A 345 -1.11 -6.43 -13.47
C ARG A 345 -0.53 -6.03 -14.83
N THR A 346 0.77 -6.15 -15.02
CA THR A 346 1.45 -5.79 -16.28
C THR A 346 1.89 -7.01 -17.09
N ALA A 347 2.08 -8.15 -16.43
CA ALA A 347 2.61 -9.36 -17.04
C ALA A 347 1.63 -10.01 -18.04
N GLY A 348 0.32 -9.92 -17.80
CA GLY A 348 -0.72 -10.53 -18.65
C GLY A 348 -0.89 -9.88 -20.03
N ASN A 349 -0.35 -8.68 -20.25
CA ASN A 349 -0.53 -7.92 -21.50
C ASN A 349 0.60 -8.10 -22.52
N ARG A 350 1.60 -8.96 -22.27
CA ARG A 350 2.53 -9.37 -23.33
C ARG A 350 1.81 -10.31 -24.29
N ARG A 351 1.15 -9.75 -25.31
CA ARG A 351 0.85 -10.53 -26.53
C ARG A 351 2.17 -11.20 -26.97
N PRO A 352 2.16 -12.49 -27.35
CA PRO A 352 3.34 -13.08 -27.94
C PRO A 352 3.74 -12.19 -29.12
N SER A 353 4.98 -11.72 -29.12
CA SER A 353 5.58 -11.08 -30.29
C SER A 353 5.30 -12.00 -31.46
N ALA A 354 4.57 -11.52 -32.46
CA ALA A 354 4.48 -12.20 -33.73
C ALA A 354 5.92 -12.36 -34.22
N GLY A 355 6.44 -13.58 -34.06
CA GLY A 355 7.72 -14.00 -34.61
C GLY A 355 7.66 -13.75 -36.10
N GLY A 356 8.74 -13.18 -36.62
CA GLY A 356 8.88 -12.88 -38.02
C GLY A 356 8.79 -14.13 -38.89
N GLU A 357 8.29 -13.90 -40.10
CA GLU A 357 8.90 -14.42 -41.33
C GLU A 357 9.27 -13.23 -42.22
#